data_AF-A0A947WU47-F1
#
_entry.id   AF-A0A947WU47-F1
#
_cell.length_a   1.000
_cell.length_b   1.000
_cell.length_c   1.000
_cell.angle_alpha   90.00
_cell.angle_beta   90.00
_cell.angle_gamma   90.00
#
_symmetry.space_group_name_H-M   'P 1'
#
loop_
_entity.id
_entity.type
_entity.pdbx_description
1 polymer ?
#
loop_
_entity_poly.entity_id
_entity_poly.type
_entity_poly.pdbx_seq_one_letter_code
_entity_poly.pdbx_strand_id
1 'polypeptide(L)'
;MEPKIEMGPPRPEKPKGLYHASSNKEVTEFEPRAESYRDPEEGPVVFATPDKAFASMFIVPTDGSWVEIVTFDNVNCIAVADEERFKKLDKGGSIYSLPNDQFECDINKSKNECEWTSRDTVKPEDQLDYDLGLDAMIENGVQVYFVDQATFEKIQQSDDLGLEILKSLKSENQKSGKNVKKLPEQLNAPH
;
A
#
# COMPACT_ATOMS: atom_id res chain seq x y z
N MET A 1 -0.41 -46.79 -7.94
CA MET A 1 -0.98 -45.55 -7.36
C MET A 1 -0.30 -44.41 -8.07
N GLU A 2 -1.00 -43.72 -8.95
CA GLU A 2 -0.49 -42.48 -9.53
C GLU A 2 -0.56 -41.39 -8.45
N PRO A 3 0.48 -40.54 -8.31
CA PRO A 3 0.42 -39.44 -7.38
C PRO A 3 -0.68 -38.46 -7.81
N LYS A 4 -1.61 -38.17 -6.92
CA LYS A 4 -2.54 -37.06 -7.10
C LYS A 4 -1.70 -35.79 -7.16
N ILE A 5 -1.67 -35.14 -8.32
CA ILE A 5 -1.19 -33.78 -8.45
C ILE A 5 -2.22 -32.92 -7.71
N GLU A 6 -1.90 -32.51 -6.49
CA GLU A 6 -2.65 -31.44 -5.83
C GLU A 6 -2.49 -30.20 -6.69
N MET A 7 -3.54 -29.85 -7.44
CA MET A 7 -3.59 -28.54 -8.07
C MET A 7 -3.66 -27.53 -6.94
N GLY A 8 -2.64 -26.66 -6.86
CA GLY A 8 -2.63 -25.54 -5.92
C GLY A 8 -3.87 -24.65 -6.07
N PRO A 9 -4.08 -23.71 -5.14
CA PRO A 9 -5.20 -22.78 -5.21
C PRO A 9 -5.24 -22.07 -6.57
N PRO A 10 -6.45 -21.72 -7.07
CA PRO A 10 -6.59 -21.01 -8.33
C PRO A 10 -5.76 -19.71 -8.29
N ARG A 11 -5.03 -19.42 -9.36
CA ARG A 11 -4.32 -18.14 -9.49
C ARG A 11 -5.34 -17.01 -9.56
N PRO A 12 -5.13 -15.87 -8.87
CA PRO A 12 -6.03 -14.72 -8.95
C PRO A 12 -6.14 -14.20 -10.38
N GLU A 13 -7.31 -13.65 -10.73
CA GLU A 13 -7.53 -13.03 -12.04
C GLU A 13 -6.58 -11.84 -12.21
N LYS A 14 -5.87 -11.79 -13.34
CA LYS A 14 -4.88 -10.75 -13.59
C LYS A 14 -5.56 -9.38 -13.73
N PRO A 15 -5.21 -8.37 -12.90
CA PRO A 15 -5.83 -7.05 -12.96
C PRO A 15 -5.56 -6.36 -14.30
N LYS A 16 -6.50 -5.55 -14.77
CA LYS A 16 -6.35 -4.80 -16.03
C LYS A 16 -5.23 -3.75 -16.01
N GLY A 17 -4.82 -3.32 -14.82
CA GLY A 17 -3.73 -2.36 -14.63
C GLY A 17 -3.12 -2.54 -13.25
N LEU A 18 -1.84 -2.21 -13.16
CA LEU A 18 -1.07 -2.24 -11.91
C LEU A 18 -0.43 -0.89 -11.67
N TYR A 19 -0.20 -0.56 -10.41
CA TYR A 19 0.35 0.71 -9.99
C TYR A 19 1.56 0.50 -9.09
N HIS A 20 2.57 1.33 -9.28
CA HIS A 20 3.72 1.45 -8.41
C HIS A 20 3.92 2.92 -8.08
N ALA A 21 4.29 3.25 -6.84
CA ALA A 21 4.57 4.63 -6.47
C ALA A 21 6.04 4.81 -6.12
N SER A 22 6.58 5.98 -6.44
CA SER A 22 7.94 6.36 -6.09
C SER A 22 8.00 7.83 -5.69
N SER A 23 8.89 8.17 -4.76
CA SER A 23 9.27 9.56 -4.49
C SER A 23 10.05 10.19 -5.65
N ASN A 24 10.63 9.37 -6.54
CA ASN A 24 11.28 9.86 -7.76
C ASN A 24 10.25 9.99 -8.89
N LYS A 25 10.11 11.19 -9.46
CA LYS A 25 9.19 11.52 -10.56
C LYS A 25 9.75 11.24 -11.97
N GLU A 26 11.04 10.92 -12.05
CA GLU A 26 11.77 10.77 -13.31
C GLU A 26 12.10 9.30 -13.61
N VAL A 27 11.34 8.34 -13.06
CA VAL A 27 11.61 6.92 -13.28
C VAL A 27 11.16 6.51 -14.67
N THR A 28 12.11 6.14 -15.51
CA THR A 28 11.84 5.62 -16.86
C THR A 28 11.73 4.09 -16.89
N GLU A 29 12.38 3.41 -15.95
CA GLU A 29 12.41 1.95 -15.84
C GLU A 29 12.49 1.54 -14.35
N PHE A 30 11.69 0.57 -13.94
CA PHE A 30 11.76 -0.07 -12.63
C PHE A 30 12.54 -1.36 -12.74
N GLU A 31 13.69 -1.41 -12.06
CA GLU A 31 14.52 -2.60 -12.00
C GLU A 31 14.30 -3.32 -10.66
N PRO A 32 14.30 -4.66 -10.62
CA PRO A 32 14.39 -5.41 -9.38
C PRO A 32 15.73 -5.11 -8.69
N ARG A 33 15.69 -4.40 -7.54
CA ARG A 33 16.89 -4.00 -6.80
C ARG A 33 17.05 -4.78 -5.50
N ALA A 34 18.28 -5.20 -5.21
CA ALA A 34 18.62 -5.96 -4.00
C ALA A 34 18.85 -5.08 -2.76
N GLU A 35 18.63 -3.77 -2.87
CA GLU A 35 18.87 -2.79 -1.81
C GLU A 35 17.95 -3.03 -0.60
N SER A 36 16.76 -3.61 -0.84
CA SER A 36 15.87 -4.15 0.18
C SER A 36 14.97 -5.21 -0.47
N TYR A 37 14.99 -6.44 0.04
CA TYR A 37 14.06 -7.50 -0.38
C TYR A 37 13.21 -7.94 0.82
N ARG A 38 11.92 -8.20 0.57
CA ARG A 38 10.93 -8.60 1.58
C ARG A 38 11.26 -9.94 2.23
N ASP A 39 11.81 -10.85 1.44
CA ASP A 39 12.16 -12.22 1.83
C ASP A 39 13.42 -12.64 1.06
N PRO A 40 14.49 -13.12 1.73
CA PRO A 40 15.68 -13.65 1.06
C PRO A 40 15.40 -14.70 -0.02
N GLU A 41 14.33 -15.48 0.13
CA GLU A 41 13.93 -16.50 -0.85
C GLU A 41 13.20 -15.88 -2.05
N GLU A 42 12.50 -14.75 -1.85
CA GLU A 42 11.86 -14.01 -2.95
C GLU A 42 12.89 -13.23 -3.76
N GLY A 43 13.90 -12.66 -3.11
CA GLY A 43 14.92 -11.84 -3.77
C GLY A 43 14.38 -10.52 -4.34
N PRO A 44 15.16 -9.83 -5.18
CA PRO A 44 14.78 -8.55 -5.76
C PRO A 44 13.56 -8.68 -6.69
N VAL A 45 12.56 -7.82 -6.50
CA VAL A 45 11.37 -7.75 -7.35
C VAL A 45 10.88 -6.30 -7.49
N VAL A 46 10.21 -6.00 -8.59
CA VAL A 46 9.37 -4.80 -8.72
C VAL A 46 8.00 -5.13 -8.14
N PHE A 47 7.55 -4.39 -7.14
CA PHE A 47 6.21 -4.52 -6.57
C PHE A 47 5.21 -3.67 -7.35
N ALA A 48 3.97 -4.14 -7.47
CA ALA A 48 2.87 -3.34 -7.96
C ALA A 48 1.55 -3.82 -7.34
N THR A 49 0.52 -2.99 -7.44
CA THR A 49 -0.80 -3.29 -6.89
C THR A 49 -1.91 -2.84 -7.84
N PRO A 50 -3.04 -3.54 -7.93
CA PRO A 50 -4.21 -3.01 -8.64
C PRO A 50 -4.86 -1.82 -7.94
N ASP A 51 -4.54 -1.59 -6.66
CA ASP A 51 -5.12 -0.51 -5.86
C ASP A 51 -4.21 0.72 -5.87
N LYS A 52 -4.60 1.73 -6.67
CA LYS A 52 -3.90 3.01 -6.74
C LYS A 52 -3.81 3.73 -5.39
N ALA A 53 -4.83 3.61 -4.54
CA ALA A 53 -4.81 4.17 -3.19
C ALA A 53 -3.75 3.46 -2.36
N PHE A 54 -3.66 2.13 -2.45
CA PHE A 54 -2.63 1.38 -1.75
C PHE A 54 -1.22 1.80 -2.22
N ALA A 55 -0.99 1.90 -3.53
CA ALA A 55 0.28 2.36 -4.09
C ALA A 55 0.68 3.75 -3.54
N SER A 56 -0.27 4.69 -3.47
CA SER A 56 0.02 6.07 -3.05
C SER A 56 0.63 6.20 -1.66
N MET A 57 0.41 5.22 -0.77
CA MET A 57 0.97 5.21 0.59
C MET A 57 2.50 5.06 0.62
N PHE A 58 3.09 4.59 -0.48
CA PHE A 58 4.53 4.34 -0.59
C PHE A 58 5.31 5.48 -1.28
N ILE A 59 4.66 6.60 -1.59
CA ILE A 59 5.34 7.80 -2.12
C ILE A 59 6.31 8.36 -1.08
N VAL A 60 5.85 8.51 0.16
CA VAL A 60 6.68 9.00 1.25
C VAL A 60 7.44 7.82 1.84
N PRO A 61 8.78 7.89 1.99
CA PRO A 61 9.54 6.82 2.62
C PRO A 61 9.16 6.66 4.09
N THR A 62 8.59 5.51 4.45
CA THR A 62 8.13 5.21 5.82
C THR A 62 8.63 3.84 6.28
N ASP A 63 8.54 3.60 7.58
CA ASP A 63 8.84 2.30 8.18
C ASP A 63 7.89 2.04 9.36
N GLY A 64 7.82 0.79 9.82
CA GLY A 64 6.89 0.35 10.87
C GLY A 64 7.12 0.94 12.27
N SER A 65 8.21 1.70 12.49
CA SER A 65 8.48 2.30 13.82
C SER A 65 7.65 3.55 14.10
N TRP A 66 7.04 4.15 13.08
CA TRP A 66 6.25 5.39 13.22
C TRP A 66 5.07 5.49 12.24
N VAL A 67 4.86 4.46 11.40
CA VAL A 67 3.75 4.36 10.45
C VAL A 67 3.14 2.97 10.52
N GLU A 68 1.81 2.91 10.56
CA GLU A 68 1.01 1.70 10.49
C GLU A 68 0.06 1.82 9.30
N ILE A 69 0.06 0.81 8.43
CA ILE A 69 -0.80 0.73 7.25
C ILE A 69 -1.77 -0.41 7.45
N VAL A 70 -3.06 -0.12 7.36
CA VAL A 70 -4.12 -1.11 7.51
C VAL A 70 -5.19 -0.89 6.45
N THR A 71 -5.78 -1.98 5.98
CA THR A 71 -6.91 -1.95 5.04
C THR A 71 -8.11 -2.61 5.71
N PHE A 72 -9.21 -1.87 5.81
CA PHE A 72 -10.49 -2.39 6.29
C PHE A 72 -11.46 -2.48 5.11
N ASP A 73 -11.84 -3.71 4.75
CA ASP A 73 -12.56 -4.00 3.50
C ASP A 73 -11.83 -3.39 2.28
N ASN A 74 -12.33 -2.28 1.74
CA ASN A 74 -11.76 -1.55 0.60
C ASN A 74 -11.28 -0.13 0.96
N VAL A 75 -11.07 0.13 2.26
CA VAL A 75 -10.62 1.43 2.78
C VAL A 75 -9.20 1.29 3.33
N ASN A 76 -8.24 1.85 2.60
CA ASN A 76 -6.86 1.97 3.05
C ASN A 76 -6.75 3.10 4.07
N CYS A 77 -6.10 2.81 5.18
CA CYS A 77 -5.81 3.73 6.25
C CYS A 77 -4.32 3.74 6.54
N ILE A 78 -3.82 4.91 6.93
CA ILE A 78 -2.45 5.06 7.42
C ILE A 78 -2.48 5.90 8.71
N ALA A 79 -1.90 5.35 9.76
CA ALA A 79 -1.68 6.05 11.03
C ALA A 79 -0.21 6.43 11.14
N VAL A 80 0.06 7.69 11.45
CA VAL A 80 1.41 8.27 11.46
C VAL A 80 1.65 8.93 12.81
N ALA A 81 2.62 8.41 13.57
CA ALA A 81 2.95 8.86 14.92
C ALA A 81 3.79 10.15 14.95
N ASP A 82 4.56 10.38 13.87
CA ASP A 82 5.50 11.49 13.76
C ASP A 82 5.17 12.35 12.53
N GLU A 83 4.24 13.29 12.71
CA GLU A 83 3.78 14.22 11.67
C GLU A 83 4.93 15.12 11.15
N GLU A 84 5.85 15.52 12.01
CA GLU A 84 6.98 16.37 11.62
C GLU A 84 7.95 15.62 10.72
N ARG A 85 8.30 14.38 11.10
CA ARG A 85 9.12 13.49 10.25
C ARG A 85 8.41 13.20 8.93
N PHE A 86 7.10 12.93 8.96
CA PHE A 86 6.30 12.74 7.75
C PHE A 86 6.45 13.93 6.80
N LYS A 87 6.10 15.13 7.25
CA LYS A 87 6.14 16.36 6.42
C LYS A 87 7.54 16.70 5.94
N LYS A 88 8.57 16.38 6.72
CA LYS A 88 9.96 16.57 6.32
C LYS A 88 10.35 15.63 5.18
N LEU A 89 9.91 14.38 5.21
CA LEU A 89 10.18 13.37 4.19
C LEU A 89 9.27 13.50 2.97
N ASP A 90 8.10 14.09 3.13
CA ASP A 90 7.18 14.35 2.03
C ASP A 90 7.80 15.39 1.07
N LYS A 91 8.15 14.92 -0.13
CA LYS A 91 8.69 15.71 -1.24
C LYS A 91 7.84 15.52 -2.51
N GLY A 92 6.66 14.93 -2.36
CA GLY A 92 5.88 14.43 -3.48
C GLY A 92 6.52 13.22 -4.15
N GLY A 93 6.01 12.90 -5.32
CA GLY A 93 6.44 11.74 -6.10
C GLY A 93 5.44 11.47 -7.22
N SER A 94 5.47 10.27 -7.77
CA SER A 94 4.58 9.87 -8.84
C SER A 94 4.00 8.49 -8.61
N ILE A 95 2.78 8.29 -9.09
CA ILE A 95 2.16 6.98 -9.23
C ILE A 95 2.26 6.59 -10.70
N TYR A 96 2.92 5.49 -10.97
CA TYR A 96 3.16 4.94 -12.30
C TYR A 96 2.16 3.84 -12.59
N SER A 97 1.55 3.87 -13.77
CA SER A 97 0.79 2.75 -14.31
C SER A 97 1.76 1.80 -14.99
N LEU A 98 1.72 0.53 -14.63
CA LEU A 98 2.62 -0.50 -15.12
C LEU A 98 1.86 -1.53 -15.97
N PRO A 99 2.49 -2.07 -17.03
CA PRO A 99 1.92 -3.17 -17.77
C PRO A 99 1.82 -4.39 -16.85
N ASN A 100 0.76 -5.18 -17.00
CA ASN A 100 0.51 -6.31 -16.10
C ASN A 100 1.19 -7.60 -16.57
N ASP A 101 1.67 -7.69 -17.80
CA ASP A 101 2.08 -8.92 -18.48
C ASP A 101 3.21 -9.67 -17.76
N GLN A 102 4.18 -8.93 -17.23
CA GLN A 102 5.37 -9.47 -16.53
C GLN A 102 5.18 -9.66 -15.01
N PHE A 103 3.98 -9.41 -14.49
CA PHE A 103 3.69 -9.54 -13.07
C PHE A 103 3.01 -10.86 -12.73
N GLU A 104 3.39 -11.40 -11.57
CA GLU A 104 2.80 -12.59 -10.95
C GLU A 104 2.34 -12.28 -9.53
N CYS A 105 1.31 -12.98 -9.06
CA CYS A 105 0.83 -12.89 -7.69
C CYS A 105 1.03 -14.25 -7.01
N ASP A 106 1.92 -14.29 -6.02
CA ASP A 106 2.05 -15.43 -5.13
C ASP A 106 1.04 -15.28 -4.00
N ILE A 107 -0.03 -16.06 -4.03
CA ILE A 107 -1.13 -16.00 -3.04
C ILE A 107 -0.65 -16.28 -1.60
N ASN A 108 0.46 -16.99 -1.43
CA ASN A 108 1.01 -17.29 -0.10
C ASN A 108 1.82 -16.12 0.47
N LYS A 109 2.20 -15.15 -0.38
CA LYS A 109 3.00 -13.98 -0.01
C LYS A 109 2.29 -12.65 -0.26
N SER A 110 1.21 -12.63 -1.02
CA SER A 110 0.42 -11.43 -1.27
C SER A 110 -0.55 -11.24 -0.11
N LYS A 111 -0.57 -10.05 0.48
CA LYS A 111 -1.59 -9.66 1.47
C LYS A 111 -2.97 -9.60 0.78
N ASN A 112 -3.65 -10.74 0.64
CA ASN A 112 -4.96 -10.87 -0.01
C ASN A 112 -4.99 -10.39 -1.47
N GLU A 113 -4.09 -10.87 -2.33
CA GLU A 113 -4.06 -10.58 -3.79
C GLU A 113 -3.71 -9.12 -4.18
N CYS A 114 -3.39 -8.27 -3.20
CA CYS A 114 -3.08 -6.85 -3.44
C CYS A 114 -1.65 -6.59 -3.93
N GLU A 115 -0.74 -7.56 -3.81
CA GLU A 115 0.66 -7.41 -4.20
C GLU A 115 1.01 -8.34 -5.38
N TRP A 116 1.49 -7.71 -6.44
CA TRP A 116 1.98 -8.35 -7.66
C TRP A 116 3.46 -8.04 -7.78
N THR A 117 4.27 -9.01 -8.18
CA THR A 117 5.71 -8.86 -8.31
C THR A 117 6.20 -9.21 -9.70
N SER A 118 7.24 -8.51 -10.16
CA SER A 118 7.97 -8.85 -11.38
C SER A 118 9.46 -8.99 -11.08
N ARG A 119 10.10 -9.98 -11.69
CA ARG A 119 11.55 -10.19 -11.64
C ARG A 119 12.28 -9.58 -12.84
N ASP A 120 11.52 -8.97 -13.75
CA ASP A 120 12.04 -8.32 -14.94
C ASP A 120 12.01 -6.80 -14.76
N THR A 121 12.78 -6.09 -15.59
CA THR A 121 12.71 -4.63 -15.66
C THR A 121 11.41 -4.20 -16.32
N VAL A 122 10.67 -3.31 -15.67
CA VAL A 122 9.35 -2.85 -16.13
C VAL A 122 9.39 -1.39 -16.54
N LYS A 123 8.84 -1.09 -17.71
CA LYS A 123 8.64 0.29 -18.20
C LYS A 123 7.24 0.77 -17.84
N PRO A 124 7.10 1.94 -17.18
CA PRO A 124 5.79 2.55 -16.98
C PRO A 124 5.11 2.86 -18.31
N GLU A 125 3.79 2.69 -18.33
CA GLU A 125 2.93 3.10 -19.45
C GLU A 125 2.47 4.56 -19.30
N ASP A 126 2.29 5.00 -18.06
CA ASP A 126 1.83 6.35 -17.70
C ASP A 126 2.32 6.74 -16.30
N GLN A 127 2.31 8.03 -15.99
CA GLN A 127 2.65 8.55 -14.67
C GLN A 127 1.73 9.70 -14.26
N LEU A 128 1.44 9.77 -12.96
CA LEU A 128 0.72 10.88 -12.35
C LEU A 128 1.56 11.47 -11.22
N ASP A 129 2.01 12.70 -11.42
CA ASP A 129 2.87 13.43 -10.48
C ASP A 129 2.03 14.12 -9.40
N TYR A 130 2.56 14.10 -8.18
CA TYR A 130 2.02 14.82 -7.03
C TYR A 130 3.11 15.67 -6.38
N ASP A 131 2.76 16.89 -5.97
CA ASP A 131 3.67 17.77 -5.25
C ASP A 131 3.90 17.33 -3.80
N LEU A 132 2.90 16.65 -3.21
CA LEU A 132 2.95 16.06 -1.88
C LEU A 132 2.36 14.65 -1.89
N GLY A 133 3.02 13.73 -1.20
CA GLY A 133 2.54 12.37 -0.96
C GLY A 133 1.29 12.34 -0.08
N LEU A 134 1.14 13.29 0.86
CA LEU A 134 -0.11 13.45 1.60
C LEU A 134 -1.30 13.71 0.66
N ASP A 135 -1.13 14.61 -0.30
CA ASP A 135 -2.18 14.91 -1.28
C ASP A 135 -2.46 13.70 -2.17
N ALA A 136 -1.42 12.99 -2.62
CA ALA A 136 -1.58 11.75 -3.37
C ALA A 136 -2.42 10.72 -2.60
N MET A 137 -2.15 10.53 -1.30
CA MET A 137 -2.93 9.62 -0.46
C MET A 137 -4.39 10.05 -0.33
N ILE A 138 -4.64 11.32 0.01
CA ILE A 138 -5.99 11.85 0.18
C ILE A 138 -6.78 11.81 -1.13
N GLU A 139 -6.15 12.21 -2.24
CA GLU A 139 -6.80 12.26 -3.57
C GLU A 139 -7.13 10.87 -4.12
N ASN A 140 -6.34 9.85 -3.78
CA ASN A 140 -6.66 8.46 -4.10
C ASN A 140 -7.54 7.78 -3.04
N GLY A 141 -7.92 8.48 -1.98
CA GLY A 141 -8.91 8.04 -1.00
C GLY A 141 -8.36 7.12 0.08
N VAL A 142 -7.08 7.21 0.40
CA VAL A 142 -6.52 6.73 1.67
C VAL A 142 -7.02 7.62 2.80
N GLN A 143 -7.40 7.04 3.94
CA GLN A 143 -7.72 7.79 5.15
C GLN A 143 -6.44 7.98 5.98
N VAL A 144 -5.94 9.21 6.05
CA VAL A 144 -4.68 9.54 6.73
C VAL A 144 -4.96 10.07 8.13
N TYR A 145 -4.22 9.58 9.13
CA TYR A 145 -4.34 9.99 10.53
C TYR A 145 -2.97 10.34 11.11
N PHE A 146 -2.77 11.60 11.48
CA PHE A 146 -1.67 11.98 12.38
C PHE A 146 -2.13 11.80 13.83
N VAL A 147 -1.40 10.98 14.58
CA VAL A 147 -1.73 10.59 15.96
C VAL A 147 -0.52 10.76 16.86
N ASP A 148 -0.72 10.87 18.17
CA ASP A 148 0.39 10.82 19.13
C ASP A 148 0.95 9.40 19.29
N GLN A 149 2.17 9.29 19.81
CA GLN A 149 2.88 8.02 20.02
C GLN A 149 2.06 7.03 20.88
N ALA A 150 1.37 7.51 21.91
CA ALA A 150 0.59 6.65 22.80
C ALA A 150 -0.65 6.07 22.09
N THR A 151 -1.27 6.81 21.18
CA THR A 151 -2.39 6.36 20.35
C THR A 151 -1.90 5.40 19.27
N PHE A 152 -0.76 5.68 18.67
CA PHE A 152 -0.11 4.81 17.70
C PHE A 152 0.18 3.43 18.28
N GLU A 153 0.80 3.37 19.46
CA GLU A 153 1.07 2.10 20.16
C GLU A 153 -0.20 1.30 20.45
N LYS A 154 -1.29 1.98 20.81
CA LYS A 154 -2.60 1.32 21.02
C LYS A 154 -3.17 0.76 19.72
N ILE A 155 -3.02 1.46 18.59
CA ILE A 155 -3.41 0.95 17.27
C ILE A 155 -2.65 -0.35 16.98
N GLN A 156 -1.32 -0.35 17.13
CA GLN A 156 -0.48 -1.52 16.83
C GLN A 156 -0.78 -2.73 17.73
N GLN A 157 -1.19 -2.49 18.97
CA GLN A 157 -1.45 -3.55 19.96
C GLN A 157 -2.91 -4.02 19.99
N SER A 158 -3.79 -3.41 19.20
CA SER A 158 -5.22 -3.71 19.26
C SER A 158 -5.61 -4.97 18.49
N ASP A 159 -6.55 -5.73 19.05
CA ASP A 159 -7.07 -6.96 18.44
C ASP A 159 -7.89 -6.68 17.16
N ASP A 160 -8.41 -5.46 17.01
CA ASP A 160 -9.22 -5.00 15.88
C ASP A 160 -8.43 -4.21 14.84
N LEU A 161 -7.09 -4.31 14.86
CA LEU A 161 -6.17 -3.59 13.98
C LEU A 161 -6.35 -2.05 14.03
N GLY A 162 -6.91 -1.55 15.12
CA GLY A 162 -7.08 -0.14 15.43
C GLY A 162 -8.40 0.44 14.93
N LEU A 163 -9.33 -0.39 14.43
CA LEU A 163 -10.57 0.06 13.81
C LEU A 163 -11.37 1.01 14.71
N GLU A 164 -11.66 0.61 15.95
CA GLU A 164 -12.45 1.43 16.87
C GLU A 164 -11.74 2.71 17.27
N ILE A 165 -10.40 2.68 17.39
CA ILE A 165 -9.59 3.87 17.64
C ILE A 165 -9.72 4.82 16.46
N LEU A 166 -9.45 4.35 15.23
CA LEU A 166 -9.48 5.17 14.02
C LEU A 166 -10.88 5.75 13.72
N LYS A 167 -11.96 5.02 14.02
CA LYS A 167 -13.36 5.52 13.93
C LYS A 167 -13.63 6.71 14.85
N SER A 168 -12.97 6.77 16.00
CA SER A 168 -13.11 7.86 16.97
C SER A 168 -12.30 9.11 16.62
N LEU A 169 -11.32 8.99 15.71
CA LEU A 169 -10.41 10.06 15.32
C LEU A 169 -10.91 10.82 14.10
N LYS A 170 -10.40 12.05 13.93
CA LYS A 170 -10.65 12.86 12.74
C LYS A 170 -9.48 12.73 11.75
N SER A 171 -9.72 12.15 10.59
CA SER A 171 -8.70 11.99 9.53
C SER A 171 -8.36 13.32 8.85
N GLU A 172 -7.21 13.38 8.17
CA GLU A 172 -6.82 14.51 7.32
C GLU A 172 -7.81 14.73 6.16
N ASN A 173 -8.42 13.66 5.66
CA ASN A 173 -9.53 13.70 4.71
C ASN A 173 -10.73 14.48 5.28
N GLN A 174 -11.12 14.19 6.52
CA GLN A 174 -12.22 14.90 7.19
C GLN A 174 -11.85 16.34 7.56
N LYS A 175 -10.57 16.62 7.86
CA LYS A 175 -10.08 17.99 8.12
C LYS A 175 -10.09 18.83 6.86
N SER A 176 -9.71 18.25 5.71
CA SER A 176 -9.67 18.93 4.40
C SER A 176 -11.00 18.89 3.63
N GLY A 177 -11.93 18.02 4.00
CA GLY A 177 -13.21 17.84 3.31
C GLY A 177 -13.10 17.08 1.98
N LYS A 178 -12.02 16.32 1.76
CA LYS A 178 -11.74 15.60 0.51
C LYS A 178 -11.78 14.09 0.72
N ASN A 179 -12.44 13.35 -0.17
CA ASN A 179 -12.42 11.87 -0.23
C ASN A 179 -12.56 11.17 1.13
N VAL A 180 -13.54 11.60 1.92
CA VAL A 180 -13.85 10.97 3.21
C VAL A 180 -14.51 9.62 2.95
N LYS A 181 -13.88 8.54 3.43
CA LYS A 181 -14.45 7.18 3.38
C LYS A 181 -14.87 6.77 4.79
N LYS A 182 -16.00 6.05 4.87
CA LYS A 182 -16.49 5.51 6.13
C LYS A 182 -15.80 4.16 6.39
N LEU A 183 -15.24 3.99 7.58
CA LEU A 183 -14.71 2.70 8.05
C LEU A 183 -15.87 1.73 8.35
N PRO A 184 -15.67 0.41 8.22
CA PRO A 184 -16.70 -0.56 8.54
C PRO A 184 -17.09 -0.52 10.03
N GLU A 185 -18.28 -1.01 10.35
CA GLU A 185 -18.76 -1.01 11.74
C GLU A 185 -18.02 -2.03 12.61
N GLN A 186 -17.55 -3.13 12.01
CA GLN A 186 -16.81 -4.21 12.65
C GLN A 186 -15.84 -4.84 11.64
N LEU A 187 -14.81 -5.54 12.12
CA LEU A 187 -13.98 -6.36 11.23
C LEU A 187 -14.80 -7.52 10.66
N ASN A 188 -14.74 -7.68 9.34
CA ASN A 188 -15.24 -8.90 8.71
C ASN A 188 -14.22 -10.02 8.95
N ALA A 189 -14.71 -11.25 9.17
CA ALA A 189 -13.83 -12.40 9.25
C ALA A 189 -13.04 -12.53 7.94
N PRO A 190 -11.74 -12.90 7.99
CA PRO A 190 -10.95 -13.09 6.77
C PRO A 190 -11.65 -14.12 5.88
N HIS A 191 -11.82 -13.76 4.60
CA HIS A 191 -12.36 -14.62 3.55
C HIS A 191 -11.34 -15.70 3.14
#